data_AF-A0A955CPQ0-F1
#
_entry.id   AF-A0A955CPQ0-F1
#
_cell.length_a   1.000
_cell.length_b   1.000
_cell.length_c   1.000
_cell.angle_alpha   90.00
_cell.angle_beta   90.00
_cell.angle_gamma   90.00
#
_symmetry.space_group_name_H-M   'P 1'
#
loop_
_entity.id
_entity.type
_entity.pdbx_description
1 polymer ?
#
loop_
_entity_poly.entity_id
_entity_poly.type
_entity_poly.pdbx_seq_one_letter_code
_entity_poly.pdbx_strand_id
1 'polypeptide(L)'
;MTHMPDTYAQRDVHLYQEPERTSVMAILSLVLGILGCCTLVTAPIGVLLGVFGLIGISRSKGRVGGTGLAIGGLIVSVLSLAIWLGLIFGAGGMMKMFVKQFGGNIEQVLTDVQNGDYDAARGILGSPANTATDEELAAFHAAYTKDLGSFVGLPNGLGELFSGYGAVIEQFEAYNGRQGYIPMPIRFDSDWVLAIYVINPNGGGGQGSVPAPEKIILVGPDGREYTIPANAGDIDSVNQPDGTAAAPDSGVDSQPDEAPGDENADETGTQDPEGP
;
A
#
# COMPACT_ATOMS: atom_id res chain seq x y z
N MET A 1 77.58 27.03 53.17
CA MET A 1 76.49 27.06 52.17
C MET A 1 75.87 25.67 52.15
N THR A 2 74.85 25.49 52.98
CA THR A 2 74.21 24.20 53.24
C THR A 2 73.09 24.03 52.23
N HIS A 3 73.28 23.08 51.32
CA HIS A 3 72.31 22.72 50.29
C HIS A 3 71.15 21.98 50.98
N MET A 4 70.00 22.64 51.11
CA MET A 4 68.76 22.01 51.56
C MET A 4 68.19 21.23 50.35
N PRO A 5 68.05 19.91 50.40
CA PRO A 5 67.36 19.17 49.35
C PRO A 5 65.86 19.49 49.43
N ASP A 6 65.35 20.14 48.40
CA ASP A 6 63.92 20.37 48.17
C ASP A 6 63.20 19.02 48.15
N THR A 7 62.56 18.70 49.28
CA THR A 7 61.78 17.48 49.51
C THR A 7 60.29 17.77 49.37
N TYR A 8 59.92 18.70 48.48
CA TYR A 8 58.60 18.71 47.88
C TYR A 8 58.63 17.82 46.65
N ALA A 9 58.75 16.51 46.91
CA ALA A 9 58.27 15.52 45.99
C ALA A 9 56.85 15.93 45.59
N GLN A 10 56.67 16.29 44.33
CA GLN A 10 55.36 16.31 43.70
C GLN A 10 54.72 14.96 44.02
N ARG A 11 53.83 14.95 45.02
CA ARG A 11 52.80 13.93 45.07
C ARG A 11 52.02 14.16 43.81
N ASP A 12 52.20 13.28 42.83
CA ASP A 12 51.29 13.09 41.72
C ASP A 12 49.91 12.88 42.32
N VAL A 13 49.19 13.98 42.47
CA VAL A 13 47.78 13.96 42.81
C VAL A 13 47.12 13.41 41.56
N HIS A 14 47.05 12.08 41.48
CA HIS A 14 46.09 11.38 40.65
C HIS A 14 44.71 11.80 41.18
N LEU A 15 44.27 12.98 40.73
CA LEU A 15 42.90 13.42 40.87
C LEU A 15 42.07 12.30 40.28
N TYR A 16 41.29 11.63 41.12
CA TYR A 16 40.30 10.66 40.72
C TYR A 16 39.46 11.32 39.62
N GLN A 17 39.76 10.99 38.36
CA GLN A 17 38.97 11.41 37.23
C GLN A 17 37.68 10.60 37.36
N GLU A 18 36.62 11.23 37.87
CA GLU A 18 35.32 10.57 37.96
C GLU A 18 34.97 10.00 36.58
N PRO A 19 34.56 8.71 36.50
CA PRO A 19 34.33 8.06 35.23
C PRO A 19 33.37 8.90 34.38
N GLU A 20 33.81 9.21 33.16
CA GLU A 20 33.07 10.04 32.21
C GLU A 20 31.72 9.37 31.93
N ARG A 21 30.63 9.98 32.43
CA ARG A 21 29.28 9.42 32.24
C ARG A 21 28.78 9.78 30.84
N THR A 22 28.47 8.77 30.04
CA THR A 22 27.82 8.93 28.75
C THR A 22 26.42 9.53 28.92
N SER A 23 26.07 10.50 28.06
CA SER A 23 24.75 11.11 28.08
C SER A 23 23.68 10.11 27.67
N VAL A 24 22.74 9.79 28.58
CA VAL A 24 21.55 8.97 28.29
C VAL A 24 20.75 9.57 27.13
N MET A 25 20.75 10.90 26.98
CA MET A 25 20.08 11.58 25.86
C MET A 25 20.71 11.29 24.50
N ALA A 26 22.02 11.07 24.43
CA ALA A 26 22.70 10.71 23.18
C ALA A 26 22.37 9.27 22.75
N ILE A 27 22.21 8.36 23.71
CA ILE A 27 21.77 6.99 23.44
C ILE A 27 20.31 6.99 23.00
N LEU A 28 19.45 7.77 23.68
CA LEU A 28 18.04 7.90 23.29
C LEU A 28 17.87 8.54 21.91
N SER A 29 18.68 9.53 21.52
CA SER A 29 18.59 10.10 20.17
C SER A 29 19.01 9.10 19.09
N LEU A 30 20.01 8.25 19.37
CA LEU A 30 20.40 7.18 18.46
C LEU A 30 19.30 6.10 18.35
N VAL A 31 18.79 5.62 19.49
CA VAL A 31 17.74 4.58 19.52
C VAL A 31 16.46 5.09 18.87
N LEU A 32 16.04 6.32 19.15
CA LEU A 32 14.87 6.92 18.51
C LEU A 32 15.12 7.25 17.03
N GLY A 33 16.35 7.59 16.63
CA GLY A 33 16.69 7.75 15.21
C GLY A 33 16.59 6.41 14.46
N ILE A 34 17.06 5.32 15.06
CA ILE A 34 16.97 3.97 14.49
C ILE A 34 15.53 3.46 14.47
N LEU A 35 14.77 3.62 15.56
CA LEU A 35 13.33 3.29 15.61
C LEU A 35 12.49 4.20 14.70
N GLY A 36 12.96 5.44 14.48
CA GLY A 36 12.44 6.41 13.53
C GLY A 36 12.57 6.00 12.07
N CYS A 37 13.56 5.17 11.75
CA CYS A 37 13.66 4.57 10.42
C CYS A 37 12.42 3.71 10.10
N CYS A 38 11.86 3.02 11.11
CA CYS A 38 10.73 2.12 10.94
C CYS A 38 9.35 2.79 11.03
N THR A 39 9.25 3.99 11.61
CA THR A 39 7.95 4.66 11.82
C THR A 39 8.02 6.14 11.43
N LEU A 40 7.27 6.54 10.39
CA LEU A 40 7.21 7.92 9.89
C LEU A 40 6.91 8.95 11.02
N VAL A 41 6.16 8.51 12.03
CA VAL A 41 5.72 9.35 13.16
C VAL A 41 6.86 9.72 14.11
N THR A 42 7.89 8.88 14.29
CA THR A 42 8.93 9.12 15.30
C THR A 42 10.16 9.85 14.75
N ALA A 43 10.32 9.92 13.42
CA ALA A 43 11.39 10.66 12.75
C ALA A 43 11.50 12.16 13.18
N PRO A 44 10.42 12.98 13.19
CA PRO A 44 10.52 14.37 13.63
C PRO A 44 10.88 14.51 15.11
N ILE A 45 10.44 13.56 15.94
CA ILE A 45 10.77 13.52 17.38
C ILE A 45 12.27 13.22 17.56
N GLY A 46 12.82 12.27 16.81
CA GLY A 46 14.26 11.94 16.82
C GLY A 46 15.16 13.13 16.47
N VAL A 47 14.77 13.93 15.46
CA VAL A 47 15.50 15.15 15.08
C VAL A 47 15.50 16.18 16.22
N LEU A 48 14.33 16.44 16.84
CA LEU A 48 14.21 17.38 17.94
C LEU A 48 15.05 16.94 19.16
N LEU A 49 14.99 15.67 19.54
CA LEU A 49 15.79 15.12 20.65
C LEU A 49 17.29 15.15 20.34
N GLY A 50 17.71 14.89 19.09
CA GLY A 50 19.10 15.04 18.66
C GLY A 50 19.62 16.46 18.83
N VAL A 51 18.84 17.46 18.40
CA VAL A 51 19.17 18.88 18.56
C VAL A 51 19.26 19.28 20.04
N PHE A 52 18.29 18.88 20.87
CA PHE A 52 18.32 19.16 22.31
C PHE A 52 19.48 18.47 23.03
N GLY A 53 19.83 17.24 22.63
CA GLY A 53 20.99 16.52 23.14
C GLY A 53 22.30 17.26 22.84
N LEU A 54 22.44 17.79 21.62
CA LEU A 54 23.61 18.56 21.21
C LEU A 54 23.75 19.88 22.00
N ILE A 55 22.64 20.58 22.24
CA ILE A 55 22.59 21.79 23.07
C ILE A 55 22.94 21.46 24.54
N GLY A 56 22.47 20.32 25.05
CA GLY A 56 22.80 19.86 26.41
C GLY A 56 24.28 19.56 26.59
N ILE A 57 24.91 18.91 25.61
CA ILE A 57 26.34 18.57 25.62
C ILE A 57 27.19 19.85 25.57
N SER A 58 26.87 20.80 24.68
CA SER A 58 27.66 22.04 24.54
C SER A 58 27.63 22.90 25.81
N ARG A 59 26.53 22.85 26.59
CA ARG A 59 26.42 23.56 27.88
C ARG A 59 27.15 22.88 29.05
N SER A 60 27.55 21.62 28.91
CA SER A 60 28.13 20.82 30.01
C SER A 60 29.60 21.15 30.33
N LYS A 61 30.27 21.98 29.53
CA LYS A 61 31.69 22.38 29.68
C LYS A 61 32.66 21.19 29.85
N GLY A 62 32.43 20.10 29.12
CA GLY A 62 33.32 18.92 29.09
C GLY A 62 33.06 17.88 30.20
N ARG A 63 31.99 18.02 30.98
CA ARG A 63 31.61 17.03 32.01
C ARG A 63 30.85 15.81 31.48
N VAL A 64 30.38 15.88 30.24
CA VAL A 64 29.56 14.83 29.62
C VAL A 64 30.10 14.55 28.22
N GLY A 65 30.63 13.35 28.02
CA GLY A 65 31.04 12.84 26.71
C GLY A 65 29.85 12.36 25.87
N GLY A 66 30.10 12.05 24.59
CA GLY A 66 29.08 11.50 23.69
C GLY A 66 28.70 12.39 22.50
N THR A 67 29.48 13.43 22.20
CA THR A 67 29.27 14.29 21.01
C THR A 67 29.21 13.46 19.72
N GLY A 68 30.07 12.45 19.56
CA GLY A 68 30.06 11.58 18.39
C GLY A 68 28.76 10.77 18.24
N LEU A 69 28.20 10.26 19.34
CA LEU A 69 26.91 9.56 19.36
C LEU A 69 25.75 10.50 19.02
N ALA A 70 25.76 11.73 19.57
CA ALA A 70 24.73 12.72 19.28
C ALA A 70 24.74 13.16 17.81
N ILE A 71 25.92 13.42 17.23
CA ILE A 71 26.08 13.74 15.81
C ILE A 71 25.66 12.54 14.95
N GLY A 72 26.06 11.32 15.30
CA GLY A 72 25.66 10.09 14.60
C GLY A 72 24.14 9.92 14.56
N GLY A 73 23.46 10.05 15.70
CA GLY A 73 22.00 9.97 15.78
C GLY A 73 21.30 11.07 14.96
N LEU A 74 21.86 12.28 14.95
CA LEU A 74 21.33 13.39 14.14
C LEU A 74 21.47 13.11 12.63
N ILE A 75 22.64 12.66 12.17
CA ILE A 75 22.88 12.33 10.76
C ILE A 75 21.94 11.21 10.31
N VAL A 76 21.82 10.14 11.10
CA VAL A 76 20.92 9.02 10.79
C VAL A 76 19.46 9.48 10.71
N SER A 77 19.02 10.36 11.61
CA SER A 77 17.65 10.90 11.61
C SER A 77 17.38 11.77 10.38
N VAL A 78 18.33 12.63 10.00
CA VAL A 78 18.21 13.49 8.80
C VAL A 78 18.18 12.64 7.52
N LEU A 79 19.07 11.64 7.40
CA LEU A 79 19.09 10.75 6.24
C LEU A 79 17.79 9.94 6.14
N SER A 80 17.28 9.44 7.27
CA SER A 80 16.00 8.71 7.31
C SER A 80 14.85 9.59 6.84
N LEU A 81 14.79 10.85 7.32
CA LEU A 81 13.78 11.81 6.90
C LEU A 81 13.89 12.14 5.40
N ALA A 82 15.11 12.31 4.89
CA ALA A 82 15.34 12.55 3.46
C ALA A 82 14.87 11.38 2.59
N ILE A 83 15.11 10.13 3.01
CA ILE A 83 14.62 8.93 2.33
C ILE A 83 13.09 8.91 2.33
N TRP A 84 12.45 9.14 3.48
CA TRP A 84 10.99 9.16 3.58
C TRP A 84 10.36 10.27 2.73
N LEU A 85 10.92 11.47 2.72
CA LEU A 85 10.48 12.53 1.81
C LEU A 85 10.67 12.11 0.35
N GLY A 86 11.82 11.54 0.01
CA GLY A 86 12.08 11.01 -1.33
C GLY A 86 11.05 9.96 -1.75
N LEU A 87 10.66 9.05 -0.84
CA LEU A 87 9.62 8.06 -1.07
C LEU A 87 8.23 8.70 -1.22
N ILE A 88 7.85 9.66 -0.37
CA ILE A 88 6.55 10.33 -0.46
C ILE A 88 6.42 11.13 -1.76
N PHE A 89 7.45 11.93 -2.11
CA PHE A 89 7.44 12.70 -3.34
C PHE A 89 7.60 11.81 -4.58
N GLY A 90 8.42 10.77 -4.50
CA GLY A 90 8.63 9.79 -5.57
C GLY A 90 7.38 8.97 -5.85
N ALA A 91 6.79 8.36 -4.81
CA ALA A 91 5.52 7.63 -4.91
C ALA A 91 4.38 8.57 -5.31
N GLY A 92 4.35 9.79 -4.79
CA GLY A 92 3.37 10.80 -5.17
C GLY A 92 3.43 11.19 -6.65
N GLY A 93 4.65 11.38 -7.18
CA GLY A 93 4.87 11.65 -8.60
C GLY A 93 4.49 10.46 -9.49
N MET A 94 4.88 9.25 -9.09
CA MET A 94 4.51 8.02 -9.81
C MET A 94 2.99 7.80 -9.80
N MET A 95 2.33 8.00 -8.65
CA MET A 95 0.88 7.87 -8.54
C MET A 95 0.16 8.93 -9.38
N LYS A 96 0.66 10.17 -9.43
CA LYS A 96 0.11 11.21 -10.31
C LYS A 96 0.21 10.82 -11.78
N MET A 97 1.33 10.24 -12.20
CA MET A 97 1.50 9.73 -13.57
C MET A 97 0.55 8.56 -13.83
N PHE A 98 0.41 7.63 -12.87
CA PHE A 98 -0.51 6.50 -12.94
C PHE A 98 -1.97 6.96 -13.09
N VAL A 99 -2.44 7.85 -12.20
CA VAL A 99 -3.80 8.40 -12.26
C VAL A 99 -4.02 9.13 -13.59
N LYS A 100 -3.05 9.91 -14.07
CA LYS A 100 -3.18 10.59 -15.36
C LYS A 100 -3.22 9.61 -16.54
N GLN A 101 -2.45 8.53 -16.48
CA GLN A 101 -2.34 7.58 -17.58
C GLN A 101 -3.55 6.64 -17.67
N PHE A 102 -4.04 6.14 -16.53
CA PHE A 102 -5.22 5.26 -16.49
C PHE A 102 -6.52 6.06 -16.42
N GLY A 103 -6.57 7.03 -15.52
CA GLY A 103 -7.73 7.89 -15.34
C GLY A 103 -7.96 8.77 -16.56
N GLY A 104 -6.93 9.21 -17.28
CA GLY A 104 -7.09 10.05 -18.47
C GLY A 104 -7.93 9.40 -19.56
N ASN A 105 -7.79 8.08 -19.78
CA ASN A 105 -8.63 7.34 -20.71
C ASN A 105 -10.08 7.28 -20.23
N ILE A 106 -10.32 7.07 -18.93
CA ILE A 106 -11.67 7.05 -18.35
C ILE A 106 -12.31 8.43 -18.44
N GLU A 107 -11.57 9.48 -18.06
CA GLU A 107 -12.01 10.87 -18.11
C GLU A 107 -12.43 11.25 -19.52
N GLN A 108 -11.60 10.90 -20.52
CA GLN A 108 -11.89 11.20 -21.90
C GLN A 108 -13.10 10.40 -22.41
N VAL A 109 -13.20 9.09 -22.14
CA VAL A 109 -14.37 8.29 -22.52
C VAL A 109 -15.66 8.84 -21.90
N LEU A 110 -15.66 9.14 -20.59
CA LEU A 110 -16.84 9.68 -19.91
C LEU A 110 -17.21 11.06 -20.44
N THR A 111 -16.22 11.94 -20.68
CA THR A 111 -16.45 13.27 -21.23
C THR A 111 -17.00 13.20 -22.66
N ASP A 112 -16.44 12.36 -23.51
CA ASP A 112 -16.88 12.16 -24.90
C ASP A 112 -18.31 11.60 -24.93
N VAL A 113 -18.62 10.62 -24.07
CA VAL A 113 -19.98 10.08 -23.90
C VAL A 113 -20.97 11.14 -23.40
N GLN A 114 -20.57 12.00 -22.45
CA GLN A 114 -21.41 13.11 -21.98
C GLN A 114 -21.72 14.13 -23.08
N ASN A 115 -20.74 14.41 -23.94
CA ASN A 115 -20.86 15.33 -25.06
C ASN A 115 -21.56 14.70 -26.28
N GLY A 116 -21.85 13.39 -26.25
CA GLY A 116 -22.44 12.65 -27.36
C GLY A 116 -21.47 12.32 -28.49
N ASP A 117 -20.15 12.43 -28.26
CA ASP A 117 -19.11 12.06 -29.22
C ASP A 117 -18.74 10.56 -29.06
N TYR A 118 -19.67 9.71 -29.49
CA TYR A 118 -19.53 8.26 -29.33
C TYR A 118 -18.41 7.66 -30.20
N ASP A 119 -18.06 8.30 -31.31
CA ASP A 119 -16.94 7.89 -32.16
C ASP A 119 -15.60 8.12 -31.46
N ALA A 120 -15.41 9.29 -30.82
CA ALA A 120 -14.22 9.57 -30.03
C ALA A 120 -14.09 8.60 -28.84
N ALA A 121 -15.20 8.37 -28.12
CA ALA A 121 -15.24 7.43 -27.00
C ALA A 121 -14.81 6.02 -27.42
N ARG A 122 -15.36 5.48 -28.53
CA ARG A 122 -14.98 4.17 -29.08
C ARG A 122 -13.51 4.10 -29.49
N GLY A 123 -12.93 5.21 -29.97
CA GLY A 123 -11.53 5.27 -30.37
C GLY A 123 -10.54 5.02 -29.22
N ILE A 124 -10.97 5.23 -27.96
CA ILE A 124 -10.16 5.02 -26.76
C ILE A 124 -10.36 3.62 -26.18
N LEU A 125 -11.54 3.03 -26.41
CA LEU A 125 -11.92 1.71 -25.91
C LEU A 125 -11.19 0.59 -26.65
N GLY A 126 -10.93 -0.51 -25.93
CA GLY A 126 -10.44 -1.78 -26.49
C GLY A 126 -11.62 -2.68 -26.90
N SER A 127 -11.33 -3.77 -27.62
CA SER A 127 -12.37 -4.78 -27.92
C SER A 127 -12.72 -5.57 -26.64
N PRO A 128 -14.01 -5.87 -26.36
CA PRO A 128 -15.18 -5.62 -27.20
C PRO A 128 -15.85 -4.26 -26.98
N ALA A 129 -15.46 -3.47 -25.98
CA ALA A 129 -16.08 -2.17 -25.69
C ALA A 129 -16.08 -1.19 -26.88
N ASN A 130 -15.08 -1.24 -27.75
CA ASN A 130 -15.02 -0.41 -28.95
C ASN A 130 -16.06 -0.74 -30.02
N THR A 131 -16.76 -1.88 -29.88
CA THR A 131 -17.87 -2.27 -30.76
C THR A 131 -19.24 -1.85 -30.22
N ALA A 132 -19.28 -1.17 -29.07
CA ALA A 132 -20.53 -0.68 -28.50
C ALA A 132 -21.29 0.24 -29.47
N THR A 133 -22.61 0.07 -29.54
CA THR A 133 -23.43 0.93 -30.39
C THR A 133 -23.62 2.31 -29.76
N ASP A 134 -23.98 3.30 -30.57
CA ASP A 134 -24.30 4.64 -30.08
C ASP A 134 -25.46 4.60 -29.08
N GLU A 135 -26.41 3.69 -29.31
CA GLU A 135 -27.56 3.45 -28.45
C GLU A 135 -27.13 2.88 -27.09
N GLU A 136 -26.15 1.96 -27.06
CA GLU A 136 -25.59 1.41 -25.82
C GLU A 136 -24.82 2.47 -25.02
N LEU A 137 -24.01 3.30 -25.70
CA LEU A 137 -23.27 4.40 -25.05
C LEU A 137 -24.22 5.48 -24.53
N ALA A 138 -25.27 5.81 -25.28
CA ALA A 138 -26.32 6.72 -24.84
C ALA A 138 -27.12 6.14 -23.65
N ALA A 139 -27.44 4.85 -23.67
CA ALA A 139 -28.13 4.18 -22.58
C ALA A 139 -27.27 4.13 -21.32
N PHE A 140 -25.98 3.84 -21.45
CA PHE A 140 -25.03 3.92 -20.35
C PHE A 140 -24.97 5.33 -19.76
N HIS A 141 -24.86 6.35 -20.60
CA HIS A 141 -24.88 7.75 -20.17
C HIS A 141 -26.16 8.09 -19.39
N ALA A 142 -27.32 7.75 -19.96
CA ALA A 142 -28.60 8.01 -19.33
C ALA A 142 -28.74 7.27 -17.99
N ALA A 143 -28.24 6.03 -17.91
CA ALA A 143 -28.29 5.21 -16.70
C ALA A 143 -27.46 5.81 -15.57
N TYR A 144 -26.17 6.10 -15.81
CA TYR A 144 -25.34 6.65 -14.74
C TYR A 144 -25.70 8.10 -14.40
N THR A 145 -26.11 8.93 -15.37
CA THR A 145 -26.44 10.34 -15.09
C THR A 145 -27.70 10.46 -14.23
N LYS A 146 -28.64 9.51 -14.36
CA LYS A 146 -29.86 9.47 -13.53
C LYS A 146 -29.54 9.33 -12.04
N ASP A 147 -28.57 8.49 -11.71
CA ASP A 147 -28.31 8.07 -10.33
C ASP A 147 -27.08 8.77 -9.73
N LEU A 148 -26.04 9.03 -10.55
CA LEU A 148 -24.76 9.61 -10.14
C LEU A 148 -24.63 11.10 -10.50
N GLY A 149 -25.45 11.63 -11.42
CA GLY A 149 -25.31 12.97 -11.98
C GLY A 149 -24.19 13.06 -13.02
N SER A 150 -23.68 14.27 -13.26
CA SER A 150 -22.63 14.48 -14.27
C SER A 150 -21.27 14.06 -13.71
N PHE A 151 -20.44 13.48 -14.56
CA PHE A 151 -19.01 13.33 -14.29
C PHE A 151 -18.36 14.70 -14.13
N VAL A 152 -17.60 14.87 -13.05
CA VAL A 152 -16.91 16.11 -12.68
C VAL A 152 -15.43 16.05 -13.07
N GLY A 153 -14.79 14.90 -12.89
CA GLY A 153 -13.38 14.73 -13.21
C GLY A 153 -12.66 13.67 -12.36
N LEU A 154 -11.37 13.52 -12.63
CA LEU A 154 -10.45 12.71 -11.82
C LEU A 154 -10.02 13.47 -10.56
N PRO A 155 -9.51 12.77 -9.53
CA PRO A 155 -8.84 13.41 -8.39
C PRO A 155 -7.67 14.30 -8.84
N ASN A 156 -7.65 15.56 -8.43
CA ASN A 156 -6.64 16.54 -8.81
C ASN A 156 -5.34 16.47 -7.98
N GLY A 157 -5.21 15.47 -7.11
CA GLY A 157 -4.03 15.26 -6.29
C GLY A 157 -4.16 14.12 -5.29
N LEU A 158 -3.10 13.88 -4.53
CA LEU A 158 -3.06 12.78 -3.56
C LEU A 158 -4.10 12.91 -2.46
N GLY A 159 -4.34 14.13 -1.95
CA GLY A 159 -5.33 14.35 -0.90
C GLY A 159 -6.75 13.96 -1.33
N GLU A 160 -7.15 14.36 -2.54
CA GLU A 160 -8.44 13.97 -3.12
C GLU A 160 -8.48 12.48 -3.43
N LEU A 161 -7.41 11.90 -3.95
CA LEU A 161 -7.32 10.48 -4.23
C LEU A 161 -7.51 9.64 -2.95
N PHE A 162 -6.84 9.99 -1.85
CA PHE A 162 -7.01 9.32 -0.55
C PHE A 162 -8.42 9.50 0.00
N SER A 163 -9.00 10.70 -0.14
CA SER A 163 -10.41 10.93 0.23
C SER A 163 -11.35 10.07 -0.59
N GLY A 164 -11.11 9.95 -1.90
CA GLY A 164 -11.89 9.13 -2.80
C GLY A 164 -11.83 7.66 -2.43
N TYR A 165 -10.63 7.10 -2.22
CA TYR A 165 -10.48 5.72 -1.74
C TYR A 165 -11.13 5.49 -0.39
N GLY A 166 -11.07 6.47 0.53
CA GLY A 166 -11.77 6.37 1.81
C GLY A 166 -13.28 6.31 1.67
N ALA A 167 -13.84 6.99 0.66
CA ALA A 167 -15.28 6.99 0.38
C ALA A 167 -15.75 5.71 -0.32
N VAL A 168 -14.89 5.06 -1.11
CA VAL A 168 -15.25 3.87 -1.91
C VAL A 168 -14.59 2.57 -1.44
N ILE A 169 -14.14 2.51 -0.17
CA ILE A 169 -13.32 1.40 0.30
C ILE A 169 -14.06 0.06 0.33
N GLU A 170 -15.35 0.07 0.68
CA GLU A 170 -16.20 -1.13 0.69
C GLU A 170 -16.37 -1.70 -0.73
N GLN A 171 -16.59 -0.83 -1.72
CA GLN A 171 -16.67 -1.20 -3.13
C GLN A 171 -15.32 -1.70 -3.64
N PHE A 172 -14.21 -1.06 -3.23
CA PHE A 172 -12.87 -1.43 -3.63
C PHE A 172 -12.52 -2.87 -3.22
N GLU A 173 -12.87 -3.28 -2.00
CA GLU A 173 -12.60 -4.63 -1.50
C GLU A 173 -13.26 -5.73 -2.35
N ALA A 174 -14.44 -5.47 -2.93
CA ALA A 174 -15.16 -6.43 -3.78
C ALA A 174 -14.42 -6.79 -5.09
N TYR A 175 -13.53 -5.91 -5.56
CA TYR A 175 -12.75 -6.12 -6.79
C TYR A 175 -11.25 -6.30 -6.53
N ASN A 176 -10.79 -6.08 -5.29
CA ASN A 176 -9.40 -6.24 -4.94
C ASN A 176 -8.96 -7.70 -5.16
N GLY A 177 -7.83 -7.88 -5.85
CA GLY A 177 -7.31 -9.21 -6.21
C GLY A 177 -7.84 -9.81 -7.51
N ARG A 178 -8.81 -9.18 -8.19
CA ARG A 178 -9.23 -9.62 -9.54
C ARG A 178 -8.18 -9.20 -10.58
N GLN A 179 -7.67 -10.17 -11.35
CA GLN A 179 -6.66 -9.90 -12.37
C GLN A 179 -7.22 -9.02 -13.50
N GLY A 180 -6.50 -7.96 -13.87
CA GLY A 180 -6.91 -7.03 -14.92
C GLY A 180 -7.92 -5.97 -14.49
N TYR A 181 -8.29 -5.91 -13.21
CA TYR A 181 -9.19 -4.90 -12.67
C TYR A 181 -8.35 -3.81 -12.00
N ILE A 182 -8.47 -2.58 -12.49
CA ILE A 182 -7.77 -1.43 -11.94
C ILE A 182 -8.83 -0.45 -11.38
N PRO A 183 -9.19 -0.59 -10.09
CA PRO A 183 -10.14 0.30 -9.42
C PRO A 183 -9.53 1.69 -9.20
N MET A 184 -10.30 2.74 -9.47
CA MET A 184 -9.93 4.14 -9.31
C MET A 184 -11.13 4.98 -8.85
N PRO A 185 -11.02 5.76 -7.76
CA PRO A 185 -12.07 6.68 -7.37
C PRO A 185 -12.11 7.86 -8.35
N ILE A 186 -13.31 8.20 -8.82
CA ILE A 186 -13.58 9.36 -9.68
C ILE A 186 -14.75 10.15 -9.12
N ARG A 187 -14.89 11.40 -9.55
CA ARG A 187 -15.85 12.34 -8.97
C ARG A 187 -17.03 12.58 -9.91
N PHE A 188 -18.23 12.46 -9.36
CA PHE A 188 -19.48 12.87 -9.98
C PHE A 188 -20.15 13.99 -9.16
N ASP A 189 -21.25 14.55 -9.67
CA ASP A 189 -22.06 15.55 -8.95
C ASP A 189 -22.64 15.01 -7.64
N SER A 190 -23.00 13.72 -7.60
CA SER A 190 -23.54 13.06 -6.40
C SER A 190 -22.49 12.87 -5.30
N ASP A 191 -21.43 12.11 -5.59
CA ASP A 191 -20.32 11.82 -4.67
C ASP A 191 -19.14 11.15 -5.42
N TRP A 192 -18.22 10.56 -4.66
CA TRP A 192 -17.20 9.63 -5.14
C TRP A 192 -17.82 8.33 -5.66
N VAL A 193 -17.38 7.93 -6.85
CA VAL A 193 -17.79 6.71 -7.54
C VAL A 193 -16.54 5.91 -7.84
N LEU A 194 -16.62 4.58 -7.71
CA LEU A 194 -15.50 3.72 -8.06
C LEU A 194 -15.56 3.37 -9.55
N ALA A 195 -14.65 3.90 -10.36
CA ALA A 195 -14.47 3.45 -11.74
C ALA A 195 -13.47 2.30 -11.78
N ILE A 196 -13.82 1.24 -12.50
CA ILE A 196 -12.98 0.07 -12.67
C ILE A 196 -12.60 -0.01 -14.13
N TYR A 197 -11.30 0.07 -14.37
CA TYR A 197 -10.70 -0.09 -15.67
C TYR A 197 -10.33 -1.56 -15.87
N VAL A 198 -11.03 -2.25 -16.77
CA VAL A 198 -10.82 -3.68 -17.02
C VAL A 198 -9.97 -3.86 -18.26
N ILE A 199 -8.84 -4.53 -18.10
CA ILE A 199 -7.90 -4.86 -19.16
C ILE A 199 -7.73 -6.36 -19.29
N ASN A 200 -7.47 -6.81 -20.50
CA ASN A 200 -7.05 -8.18 -20.73
C ASN A 200 -5.54 -8.30 -20.54
N PRO A 201 -5.09 -9.07 -19.52
CA PRO A 201 -3.66 -9.23 -19.25
C PRO A 201 -2.92 -9.93 -20.40
N ASN A 202 -3.64 -10.63 -21.28
CA ASN A 202 -3.08 -11.29 -22.46
C ASN A 202 -3.13 -10.39 -23.72
N GLY A 203 -3.83 -9.25 -23.65
CA GLY A 203 -3.87 -8.27 -24.72
C GLY A 203 -2.51 -7.58 -24.83
N GLY A 204 -1.79 -7.81 -25.92
CA GLY A 204 -0.42 -7.31 -26.14
C GLY A 204 -0.33 -5.79 -26.15
N GLY A 205 -0.23 -5.17 -24.97
CA GLY A 205 0.15 -3.77 -24.82
C GLY A 205 1.61 -3.61 -25.22
N GLY A 206 1.89 -2.68 -26.14
CA GLY A 206 3.26 -2.29 -26.47
C GLY A 206 4.00 -1.82 -25.22
N GLN A 207 5.30 -2.12 -25.14
CA GLN A 207 6.14 -1.78 -23.98
C GLN A 207 6.09 -0.27 -23.71
N GLY A 208 5.32 0.14 -22.70
CA GLY A 208 5.21 1.54 -22.25
C GLY A 208 3.88 2.26 -22.51
N SER A 209 2.91 1.65 -23.20
CA SER A 209 1.54 2.22 -23.33
C SER A 209 0.56 1.49 -22.42
N VAL A 210 -0.39 2.24 -21.82
CA VAL A 210 -1.51 1.61 -21.10
C VAL A 210 -2.43 0.96 -22.13
N PRO A 211 -2.77 -0.34 -21.99
CA PRO A 211 -3.68 -1.00 -22.91
C PRO A 211 -5.07 -0.36 -22.82
N ALA A 212 -5.76 -0.25 -23.95
CA ALA A 212 -7.13 0.25 -24.01
C ALA A 212 -8.07 -0.62 -23.15
N PRO A 213 -9.07 -0.04 -22.47
CA PRO A 213 -9.94 -0.81 -21.60
C PRO A 213 -10.90 -1.66 -22.44
N GLU A 214 -10.97 -2.95 -22.15
CA GLU A 214 -11.97 -3.83 -22.79
C GLU A 214 -13.37 -3.64 -22.17
N LYS A 215 -13.41 -3.10 -20.95
CA LYS A 215 -14.63 -2.79 -20.21
C LYS A 215 -14.38 -1.68 -19.19
N ILE A 216 -15.36 -0.80 -19.03
CA ILE A 216 -15.40 0.20 -17.96
C ILE A 216 -16.62 -0.10 -17.10
N ILE A 217 -16.42 -0.16 -15.78
CA ILE A 217 -17.48 -0.36 -14.78
C ILE A 217 -17.48 0.86 -13.86
N LEU A 218 -18.62 1.50 -13.65
CA LEU A 218 -18.81 2.51 -12.62
C LEU A 218 -19.59 1.87 -11.48
N VAL A 219 -19.14 2.00 -10.24
CA VAL A 219 -19.82 1.47 -9.06
C VAL A 219 -20.22 2.65 -8.18
N GLY A 220 -21.53 2.87 -8.09
CA GLY A 220 -22.12 3.92 -7.27
C GLY A 220 -21.91 3.69 -5.77
N PRO A 221 -22.19 4.70 -4.93
CA PRO A 221 -22.11 4.58 -3.47
C PRO A 221 -23.10 3.55 -2.91
N ASP A 222 -24.19 3.26 -3.64
CA ASP A 222 -25.18 2.22 -3.34
C ASP A 222 -24.77 0.82 -3.83
N GLY A 223 -23.59 0.67 -4.44
CA GLY A 223 -23.08 -0.58 -4.99
C GLY A 223 -23.65 -0.93 -6.35
N ARG A 224 -24.48 -0.08 -6.97
CA ARG A 224 -25.01 -0.31 -8.32
C ARG A 224 -23.92 -0.12 -9.35
N GLU A 225 -23.81 -1.07 -10.26
CA GLU A 225 -22.83 -1.03 -11.33
C GLU A 225 -23.39 -0.30 -12.57
N TYR A 226 -22.53 0.20 -13.44
CA TYR A 226 -22.88 0.67 -14.78
C TYR A 226 -21.74 0.25 -15.70
N THR A 227 -22.02 -0.49 -16.77
CA THR A 227 -20.96 -1.12 -17.58
C THR A 227 -21.02 -0.75 -19.05
N ILE A 228 -19.87 -0.51 -19.68
CA ILE A 228 -19.69 -0.50 -21.15
C ILE A 228 -18.68 -1.60 -21.54
N PRO A 229 -18.99 -2.46 -22.53
CA PRO A 229 -20.29 -2.56 -23.20
C PRO A 229 -21.35 -3.01 -22.19
N ALA A 230 -22.62 -2.64 -22.41
CA ALA A 230 -23.72 -3.29 -21.71
C ALA A 230 -23.59 -4.78 -22.04
N ASN A 231 -23.42 -5.66 -21.05
CA ASN A 231 -23.47 -7.09 -21.34
C ASN A 231 -24.79 -7.32 -22.10
N ALA A 232 -24.71 -7.92 -23.30
CA ALA A 232 -25.74 -7.97 -24.34
C ALA A 232 -27.03 -8.75 -23.96
N GLY A 233 -27.53 -8.59 -22.74
CA GLY A 233 -28.73 -9.25 -22.27
C GLY A 233 -29.41 -8.60 -21.08
N ASP A 234 -28.79 -7.65 -20.36
CA ASP A 234 -29.39 -7.31 -19.06
C ASP A 234 -28.92 -5.97 -18.45
N ILE A 235 -29.50 -4.88 -18.95
CA ILE A 235 -29.43 -3.54 -18.32
C ILE A 235 -30.25 -3.47 -17.01
N ASP A 236 -31.04 -4.51 -16.70
CA ASP A 236 -31.89 -4.61 -15.50
C ASP A 236 -31.30 -5.55 -14.41
N SER A 237 -30.41 -6.50 -14.74
CA SER A 237 -29.72 -7.36 -13.76
C SER A 237 -28.49 -6.74 -13.09
N VAL A 238 -28.25 -5.45 -13.33
CA VAL A 238 -27.11 -4.68 -12.83
C VAL A 238 -27.17 -4.44 -11.29
N ASN A 239 -28.10 -5.09 -10.58
CA ASN A 239 -28.38 -4.90 -9.16
C ASN A 239 -28.02 -6.08 -8.26
N GLN A 240 -27.16 -7.00 -8.68
CA GLN A 240 -26.61 -7.97 -7.75
C GLN A 240 -25.11 -8.08 -7.97
N PRO A 241 -24.26 -7.67 -7.00
CA PRO A 241 -22.93 -8.26 -6.96
C PRO A 241 -23.16 -9.76 -7.02
N ASP A 242 -22.45 -10.47 -7.90
CA ASP A 242 -22.49 -11.94 -7.94
C ASP A 242 -22.16 -12.46 -6.53
N GLY A 243 -23.19 -12.59 -5.69
CA GLY A 243 -23.14 -13.03 -4.29
C GLY A 243 -22.81 -14.51 -4.18
N THR A 244 -22.35 -15.09 -5.29
CA THR A 244 -21.80 -16.43 -5.43
C THR A 244 -20.37 -16.34 -5.94
N ALA A 245 -19.57 -15.41 -5.40
CA ALA A 245 -18.24 -15.82 -4.99
C ALA A 245 -18.45 -16.93 -3.94
N ALA A 246 -18.57 -18.16 -4.43
CA ALA A 246 -18.44 -19.34 -3.59
C ALA A 246 -17.22 -19.07 -2.71
N ALA A 247 -17.43 -19.08 -1.39
CA ALA A 247 -16.31 -19.17 -0.46
C ALA A 247 -15.36 -20.22 -1.03
N PRO A 248 -14.03 -19.98 -1.07
CA PRO A 248 -13.10 -21.02 -1.48
C PRO A 248 -13.48 -22.25 -0.68
N ASP A 249 -14.00 -23.25 -1.39
CA ASP A 249 -14.39 -24.53 -0.85
C ASP A 249 -13.15 -25.01 -0.12
N SER A 250 -13.19 -24.83 1.20
CA SER A 250 -12.18 -25.33 2.08
C SER A 250 -12.55 -26.79 2.14
N GLY A 251 -12.15 -27.53 1.10
CA GLY A 251 -12.03 -28.97 1.10
C GLY A 251 -11.03 -29.34 2.17
N VAL A 252 -11.42 -29.12 3.43
CA VAL A 252 -11.08 -29.96 4.53
C VAL A 252 -11.91 -31.19 4.27
N ASP A 253 -11.32 -32.11 3.49
CA ASP A 253 -11.65 -33.51 3.52
C ASP A 253 -11.78 -33.88 5.00
N SER A 254 -13.02 -33.96 5.46
CA SER A 254 -13.35 -34.62 6.71
C SER A 254 -13.17 -36.10 6.44
N GLN A 255 -11.90 -36.52 6.46
CA GLN A 255 -11.50 -37.91 6.51
C GLN A 255 -12.29 -38.53 7.67
N PRO A 256 -13.13 -39.56 7.41
CA PRO A 256 -13.87 -40.21 8.47
C PRO A 256 -12.86 -40.81 9.46
N ASP A 257 -13.10 -40.60 10.76
CA ASP A 257 -12.42 -41.29 11.84
C ASP A 257 -12.44 -42.82 11.57
N GLU A 258 -11.33 -43.35 11.06
CA GLU A 258 -11.05 -44.77 11.10
C GLU A 258 -10.78 -45.14 12.56
N ALA A 259 -11.76 -45.81 13.16
CA ALA A 259 -11.64 -46.48 14.43
C ALA A 259 -10.44 -47.46 14.41
N PRO A 260 -9.71 -47.62 15.53
CA PRO A 260 -8.63 -48.59 15.62
C PRO A 260 -9.21 -50.01 15.65
N GLY A 261 -9.16 -50.69 14.52
CA GLY A 261 -9.45 -52.11 14.39
C GLY A 261 -8.23 -52.96 14.72
N ASP A 262 -8.35 -53.73 15.79
CA ASP A 262 -7.51 -54.87 16.15
C ASP A 262 -7.37 -55.85 14.98
N GLU A 263 -6.15 -56.05 14.45
CA GLU A 263 -5.82 -57.29 13.73
C GLU A 263 -4.31 -57.52 13.65
N ASN A 264 -3.76 -58.22 14.64
CA ASN A 264 -2.51 -58.98 14.49
C ASN A 264 -2.47 -60.07 15.58
N ALA A 265 -3.13 -61.18 15.29
CA ALA A 265 -2.97 -62.43 16.02
C ALA A 265 -2.79 -63.58 15.01
N ASP A 266 -1.80 -64.41 15.30
CA ASP A 266 -1.61 -65.79 14.84
C ASP A 266 -1.31 -66.04 13.36
N GLU A 267 -0.02 -65.96 13.01
CA GLU A 267 0.57 -66.94 12.10
C GLU A 267 1.25 -68.05 12.90
N THR A 268 0.56 -69.19 12.93
CA THR A 268 0.97 -70.49 13.43
C THR A 268 2.17 -71.05 12.65
N GLY A 269 3.34 -71.09 13.30
CA GLY A 269 4.48 -71.91 12.87
C GLY A 269 4.47 -73.26 13.59
N THR A 270 3.79 -74.25 13.02
CA THR A 270 3.83 -75.65 13.50
C THR A 270 5.11 -76.32 13.00
N GLN A 271 5.98 -76.68 13.94
CA GLN A 271 7.08 -77.61 13.77
C GLN A 271 6.54 -79.05 13.72
N ASP A 272 6.86 -79.80 12.67
CA ASP A 272 6.78 -81.26 12.69
C ASP A 272 8.19 -81.86 12.84
N PRO A 273 8.40 -82.79 13.80
CA PRO A 273 9.63 -83.56 13.92
C PRO A 273 9.40 -85.03 13.53
N GLU A 274 10.08 -85.55 12.50
CA GLU A 274 10.35 -86.98 12.40
C GLU A 274 11.73 -87.22 11.75
N GLY A 275 12.64 -87.81 12.55
CA GLY A 275 13.75 -88.64 12.04
C GLY A 275 13.22 -90.03 11.63
N PRO A 276 14.05 -90.98 11.15
CA PRO A 276 15.35 -91.34 11.74
C PRO A 276 16.60 -91.16 10.85
#